data_AF-A0A454VXW4-F1
#
_entry.id   AF-A0A454VXW4-F1
#
_cell.length_a   1.000
_cell.length_b   1.000
_cell.length_c   1.000
_cell.angle_alpha   90.00
_cell.angle_beta   90.00
_cell.angle_gamma   90.00
#
_symmetry.space_group_name_H-M   'P 1'
#
loop_
_entity.id
_entity.type
_entity.pdbx_description
1 polymer ?
#
loop_
_entity_poly.entity_id
_entity_poly.type
_entity_poly.pdbx_seq_one_letter_code
_entity_poly.pdbx_strand_id
1 'polypeptide(L)'
;ERAAGPVGPTPEAVQAVRRVLAEGGAPEALAPQAAALLGEGAEDALRADPWRLLRVGGVRPEQADGFARALLGAACGPDDERRGRAVTVWLLEQAALAGHTALELPLLTAALAERGVPDPDAAVQSALAEGEALAFQDALEEPGARPGGAPGGSGTAAGADGPGGAEAAEEDEERPVRVLIGLERFALAEESLADGLARLVNSTPKQDGSAADWERAADAARGAAADLVRAVAGHGLVLHTGGEASLAEPAAL
;
A
#
# COMPACT_ATOMS: atom_id res chain seq x y z
N GLU A 1 -9.33 -27.94 -2.40
CA GLU A 1 -7.90 -28.14 -2.05
C GLU A 1 -7.61 -27.27 -0.84
N ARG A 2 -7.33 -27.86 0.34
CA ARG A 2 -6.92 -27.06 1.51
C ARG A 2 -5.50 -26.59 1.25
N ALA A 3 -5.31 -25.29 1.04
CA ALA A 3 -3.99 -24.69 1.02
C ALA A 3 -3.25 -25.11 2.30
N ALA A 4 -2.11 -25.78 2.14
CA ALA A 4 -1.20 -26.02 3.25
C ALA A 4 -0.86 -24.65 3.85
N GLY A 5 -1.04 -24.50 5.16
CA GLY A 5 -0.61 -23.30 5.86
C GLY A 5 0.89 -23.07 5.64
N PRO A 6 1.39 -21.83 5.81
CA PRO A 6 2.80 -21.54 5.61
C PRO A 6 3.63 -22.47 6.50
N VAL A 7 4.47 -23.30 5.86
CA VAL A 7 5.44 -24.14 6.55
C VAL A 7 6.44 -23.19 7.19
N GLY A 8 6.58 -23.25 8.53
CA GLY A 8 7.57 -22.44 9.24
C GLY A 8 9.00 -22.76 8.79
N PRO A 9 9.98 -21.89 9.10
CA PRO A 9 11.36 -22.11 8.69
C PRO A 9 11.92 -23.41 9.26
N THR A 10 12.76 -24.10 8.50
CA THR A 10 13.44 -25.31 8.98
C THR A 10 14.33 -25.01 10.19
N PRO A 11 14.48 -25.95 11.15
CA PRO A 11 15.42 -25.80 12.25
C PRO A 11 16.86 -25.50 11.75
N GLU A 12 17.25 -26.09 10.63
CA GLU A 12 18.53 -25.88 9.96
C GLU A 12 18.70 -24.43 9.50
N ALA A 13 17.70 -23.85 8.83
CA ALA A 13 17.71 -22.44 8.41
C ALA A 13 17.80 -21.49 9.62
N VAL A 14 17.08 -21.80 10.71
CA VAL A 14 17.15 -20.99 11.94
C VAL A 14 18.55 -21.05 12.56
N GLN A 15 19.19 -22.22 12.59
CA GLN A 15 20.56 -22.36 13.12
C GLN A 15 21.59 -21.67 12.22
N ALA A 16 21.43 -21.77 10.90
CA ALA A 16 22.23 -21.06 9.92
C ALA A 16 22.22 -19.55 10.16
N VAL A 17 21.03 -18.94 10.24
CA VAL A 17 20.86 -17.51 10.54
C VAL A 17 21.46 -17.15 11.90
N ARG A 18 21.26 -17.98 12.92
CA ARG A 18 21.80 -17.75 14.27
C ARG A 18 23.33 -17.59 14.25
N ARG A 19 24.04 -18.41 13.47
CA ARG A 19 25.50 -18.28 13.31
C ARG A 19 25.89 -16.95 12.69
N VAL A 20 25.22 -16.54 11.61
CA VAL A 20 25.49 -15.24 10.96
C VAL A 20 25.23 -14.08 11.91
N LEU A 21 24.12 -14.12 12.67
CA LEU A 21 23.82 -13.10 13.67
C LEU A 21 24.91 -13.02 14.74
N ALA A 22 25.37 -14.16 15.26
CA ALA A 22 26.45 -14.21 16.24
C ALA A 22 27.78 -13.67 15.66
N GLU A 23 28.12 -14.04 14.41
CA GLU A 23 29.29 -13.54 13.68
C GLU A 23 29.25 -12.01 13.54
N GLY A 24 28.08 -11.46 13.22
CA GLY A 24 27.86 -10.03 13.08
C GLY A 24 27.54 -9.27 14.38
N GLY A 25 27.54 -9.95 15.54
CA GLY A 25 27.25 -9.34 16.84
C GLY A 25 25.78 -8.90 17.04
N ALA A 26 24.85 -9.41 16.24
CA ALA A 26 23.42 -9.16 16.37
C ALA A 26 22.76 -10.17 17.33
N PRO A 27 21.63 -9.82 17.99
CA PRO A 27 20.95 -10.73 18.91
C PRO A 27 20.46 -12.01 18.22
N GLU A 28 20.97 -13.17 18.66
CA GLU A 28 20.58 -14.50 18.16
C GLU A 28 19.08 -14.81 18.28
N ALA A 29 18.39 -14.14 19.21
CA ALA A 29 16.95 -14.27 19.39
C ALA A 29 16.13 -13.86 18.15
N LEU A 30 16.72 -13.06 17.25
CA LEU A 30 16.09 -12.66 15.98
C LEU A 30 16.08 -13.79 14.94
N ALA A 31 16.87 -14.85 15.12
CA ALA A 31 17.07 -15.89 14.11
C ALA A 31 15.78 -16.55 13.59
N PRO A 32 14.79 -16.92 14.43
CA PRO A 32 13.55 -17.52 13.93
C PRO A 32 12.75 -16.56 13.05
N GLN A 33 12.69 -15.27 13.42
CA GLN A 33 11.96 -14.26 12.67
C GLN A 33 12.66 -13.92 11.35
N ALA A 34 13.98 -13.76 11.39
CA ALA A 34 14.79 -13.55 10.18
C ALA A 34 14.68 -14.72 9.21
N ALA A 35 14.75 -15.97 9.69
CA ALA A 35 14.59 -17.16 8.84
C ALA A 35 13.18 -17.27 8.26
N ALA A 36 12.13 -16.96 9.04
CA ALA A 36 10.76 -16.94 8.54
C ALA A 36 10.54 -15.89 7.44
N LEU A 37 11.23 -14.74 7.53
CA LEU A 37 11.05 -13.62 6.61
C LEU A 37 11.91 -13.73 5.35
N LEU A 38 13.13 -14.25 5.47
CA LEU A 38 14.09 -14.36 4.36
C LEU A 38 14.07 -15.76 3.69
N GLY A 39 13.42 -16.74 4.31
CA GLY A 39 13.30 -18.11 3.81
C GLY A 39 14.55 -18.96 3.99
N GLU A 40 14.63 -20.09 3.29
CA GLU A 40 15.71 -21.08 3.42
C GLU A 40 17.11 -20.49 3.09
N GLY A 41 17.19 -19.49 2.21
CA GLY A 41 18.43 -18.81 1.83
C GLY A 41 18.83 -17.65 2.74
N ALA A 42 18.26 -17.55 3.94
CA ALA A 42 18.44 -16.39 4.83
C ALA A 42 19.90 -16.11 5.22
N GLU A 43 20.70 -17.15 5.45
CA GLU A 43 22.14 -17.03 5.78
C GLU A 43 22.90 -16.34 4.64
N ASP A 44 22.73 -16.82 3.40
CA ASP A 44 23.40 -16.25 2.24
C ASP A 44 22.88 -14.85 1.92
N ALA A 45 21.57 -14.62 2.07
CA ALA A 45 20.97 -13.31 1.87
C ALA A 45 21.52 -12.25 2.84
N LEU A 46 21.69 -12.60 4.13
CA LEU A 46 22.26 -11.69 5.13
C LEU A 46 23.75 -11.43 4.92
N ARG A 47 24.52 -12.41 4.43
CA ARG A 47 25.93 -12.18 4.09
C ARG A 47 26.10 -11.33 2.83
N ALA A 48 25.21 -11.50 1.85
CA ALA A 48 25.21 -10.70 0.62
C ALA A 48 24.71 -9.26 0.87
N ASP A 49 23.72 -9.09 1.75
CA ASP A 49 23.16 -7.80 2.12
C ASP A 49 22.80 -7.78 3.62
N PRO A 50 23.74 -7.33 4.49
CA PRO A 50 23.52 -7.31 5.93
C PRO A 50 22.36 -6.42 6.38
N TRP A 51 21.99 -5.40 5.60
CA TRP A 51 20.90 -4.49 5.95
C TRP A 51 19.51 -5.09 5.74
N ARG A 52 19.40 -6.26 5.09
CA ARG A 52 18.15 -7.05 5.08
C ARG A 52 17.66 -7.39 6.48
N LEU A 53 18.53 -7.35 7.50
CA LEU A 53 18.14 -7.49 8.90
C LEU A 53 17.13 -6.41 9.34
N LEU A 54 17.08 -5.24 8.69
CA LEU A 54 16.09 -4.19 9.00
C LEU A 54 14.65 -4.59 8.72
N ARG A 55 14.40 -5.60 7.88
CA ARG A 55 13.07 -6.15 7.66
C ARG A 55 12.53 -6.92 8.88
N VAL A 56 13.39 -7.24 9.84
CA VAL A 56 13.00 -7.90 11.09
C VAL A 56 12.46 -6.84 12.06
N GLY A 57 11.19 -7.00 12.45
CA GLY A 57 10.52 -6.05 13.35
C GLY A 57 11.29 -5.80 14.64
N GLY A 58 11.50 -4.54 14.98
CA GLY A 58 12.23 -4.11 16.18
C GLY A 58 13.72 -3.83 15.97
N VAL A 59 14.29 -4.18 14.80
CA VAL A 59 15.67 -3.80 14.44
C VAL A 59 15.73 -2.34 14.04
N ARG A 60 16.72 -1.62 14.57
CA ARG A 60 16.99 -0.20 14.26
C ARG A 60 18.14 -0.06 13.26
N PRO A 61 18.19 1.02 12.46
CA PRO A 61 19.29 1.29 11.51
C PRO A 61 20.69 1.16 12.14
N GLU A 62 20.87 1.64 13.37
CA GLU A 62 22.17 1.60 14.06
C GLU A 62 22.61 0.17 14.39
N GLN A 63 21.66 -0.72 14.70
CA GLN A 63 21.93 -2.14 14.95
C GLN A 63 22.33 -2.84 13.65
N ALA A 64 21.62 -2.56 12.55
CA ALA A 64 21.95 -3.09 11.24
C ALA A 64 23.30 -2.57 10.74
N ASP A 65 23.62 -1.29 10.97
CA ASP A 65 24.93 -0.70 10.65
C ASP A 65 26.06 -1.34 11.48
N GLY A 66 25.81 -1.70 12.74
CA GLY A 66 26.74 -2.48 13.54
C GLY A 66 26.99 -3.87 12.97
N PHE A 67 25.91 -4.56 12.61
CA PHE A 67 25.93 -5.89 12.00
C PHE A 67 26.67 -5.89 10.64
N ALA A 68 26.37 -4.93 9.78
CA ALA A 68 27.03 -4.76 8.48
C ALA A 68 28.52 -4.49 8.64
N ARG A 69 28.93 -3.62 9.56
CA ARG A 69 30.35 -3.36 9.85
C ARG A 69 31.09 -4.60 10.34
N ALA A 70 30.45 -5.42 11.17
CA ALA A 70 31.05 -6.65 11.67
C ALA A 70 31.26 -7.69 10.56
N LEU A 71 30.31 -7.82 9.61
CA LEU A 71 30.40 -8.78 8.51
C LEU A 71 31.27 -8.32 7.33
N LEU A 72 31.16 -7.05 6.94
CA LEU A 72 31.81 -6.51 5.74
C LEU A 72 33.16 -5.85 6.03
N GLY A 73 33.43 -5.48 7.29
CA GLY A 73 34.65 -4.79 7.68
C GLY A 73 34.89 -3.51 6.88
N ALA A 74 36.05 -3.42 6.22
CA ALA A 74 36.44 -2.25 5.43
C ALA A 74 35.56 -2.02 4.18
N ALA A 75 34.79 -3.01 3.73
CA ALA A 75 33.85 -2.86 2.63
C ALA A 75 32.54 -2.16 3.03
N CYS A 76 32.31 -1.93 4.34
CA CYS A 76 31.15 -1.19 4.82
C CYS A 76 31.38 0.31 4.73
N GLY A 77 30.68 0.99 3.81
CA GLY A 77 30.70 2.44 3.67
C GLY A 77 29.35 3.09 4.00
N PRO A 78 29.32 4.39 4.37
CA PRO A 78 28.06 5.13 4.54
C PRO A 78 27.29 5.32 3.22
N ASP A 79 28.01 5.35 2.09
CA ASP A 79 27.46 5.48 0.73
C ASP A 79 27.03 4.12 0.13
N ASP A 80 26.97 3.03 0.91
CA ASP A 80 26.53 1.73 0.41
C ASP A 80 25.06 1.78 -0.01
N GLU A 81 24.79 1.54 -1.30
CA GLU A 81 23.43 1.59 -1.86
C GLU A 81 22.47 0.62 -1.16
N ARG A 82 22.98 -0.52 -0.68
CA ARG A 82 22.16 -1.50 0.07
C ARG A 82 21.64 -0.89 1.37
N ARG A 83 22.46 -0.08 2.05
CA ARG A 83 22.06 0.64 3.26
C ARG A 83 20.97 1.65 2.95
N GLY A 84 21.17 2.52 1.96
CA GLY A 84 20.19 3.56 1.59
C GLY A 84 18.83 2.96 1.25
N ARG A 85 18.81 1.91 0.43
CA ARG A 85 17.58 1.18 0.09
C ARG A 85 16.90 0.56 1.30
N ALA A 86 17.65 -0.16 2.15
CA ALA A 86 17.09 -0.80 3.33
C ALA A 86 16.51 0.21 4.34
N VAL A 87 17.14 1.37 4.52
CA VAL A 87 16.62 2.45 5.38
C VAL A 87 15.35 3.06 4.78
N THR A 88 15.27 3.18 3.45
CA THR A 88 14.06 3.64 2.74
C THR A 88 12.88 2.73 3.03
N VAL A 89 13.04 1.42 2.84
CA VAL A 89 12.00 0.43 3.13
C VAL A 89 11.64 0.46 4.62
N TRP A 90 12.63 0.49 5.51
CA TRP A 90 12.41 0.55 6.95
C TRP A 90 11.57 1.77 7.36
N LEU A 91 11.83 2.95 6.78
CA LEU A 91 11.06 4.17 7.05
C LEU A 91 9.59 4.02 6.64
N LEU A 92 9.33 3.43 5.47
CA LEU A 92 7.97 3.15 5.02
C LEU A 92 7.29 2.11 5.92
N GLU A 93 8.03 1.13 6.45
CA GLU A 93 7.49 0.19 7.44
C GLU A 93 7.15 0.86 8.77
N GLN A 94 7.96 1.80 9.23
CA GLN A 94 7.62 2.60 10.41
C GLN A 94 6.37 3.47 10.17
N ALA A 95 6.23 4.02 8.97
CA ALA A 95 5.05 4.79 8.57
C ALA A 95 3.78 3.91 8.58
N ALA A 96 3.88 2.68 8.07
CA ALA A 96 2.80 1.69 8.13
C ALA A 96 2.36 1.34 9.55
N LEU A 97 3.31 1.22 10.49
CA LEU A 97 2.97 1.02 11.91
C LEU A 97 2.22 2.24 12.51
N ALA A 98 2.39 3.43 11.95
CA ALA A 98 1.65 4.63 12.31
C ALA A 98 0.34 4.82 11.53
N GLY A 99 -0.02 3.88 10.64
CA GLY A 99 -1.24 3.92 9.84
C GLY A 99 -1.10 4.58 8.47
N HIS A 100 0.11 4.92 8.04
CA HIS A 100 0.37 5.45 6.69
C HIS A 100 0.70 4.32 5.72
N THR A 101 0.06 4.31 4.55
CA THR A 101 0.35 3.33 3.49
C THR A 101 1.32 3.87 2.43
N ALA A 102 1.46 5.19 2.34
CA ALA A 102 2.47 5.89 1.55
C ALA A 102 2.94 7.17 2.25
N LEU A 103 4.11 7.68 1.84
CA LEU A 103 4.67 8.97 2.26
C LEU A 103 4.92 9.87 1.05
N GLU A 104 4.78 11.19 1.23
CA GLU A 104 5.21 12.14 0.20
C GLU A 104 6.73 12.09 0.01
N LEU A 105 7.18 12.12 -1.24
CA LEU A 105 8.61 12.01 -1.59
C LEU A 105 9.49 13.01 -0.81
N PRO A 106 9.14 14.31 -0.67
CA PRO A 106 9.96 15.26 0.09
C PRO A 106 10.09 14.92 1.59
N LEU A 107 9.04 14.33 2.18
CA LEU A 107 9.08 13.90 3.58
C LEU A 107 9.99 12.68 3.76
N LEU A 108 9.93 11.74 2.82
CA LEU A 108 10.77 10.55 2.82
C LEU A 108 12.24 10.91 2.63
N THR A 109 12.57 11.76 1.65
CA THR A 109 13.96 12.19 1.39
C THR A 109 14.54 12.99 2.54
N ALA A 110 13.75 13.87 3.18
CA ALA A 110 14.17 14.56 4.40
C ALA A 110 14.47 13.57 5.53
N ALA A 111 13.60 12.60 5.78
CA ALA A 111 13.79 11.59 6.81
C ALA A 111 15.05 10.72 6.57
N LEU A 112 15.32 10.38 5.31
CA LEU A 112 16.54 9.66 4.90
C LEU A 112 17.81 10.49 5.17
N ALA A 113 17.79 11.78 4.82
CA ALA A 113 18.91 12.69 5.08
C ALA A 113 19.22 12.81 6.58
N GLU A 114 18.19 12.95 7.42
CA GLU A 114 18.34 12.96 8.90
C GLU A 114 19.01 11.70 9.46
N ARG A 115 18.90 10.57 8.76
CA ARG A 115 19.47 9.27 9.14
C ARG A 115 20.84 9.01 8.49
N GLY A 116 21.42 10.05 7.91
CA GLY A 116 22.75 10.01 7.31
C GLY A 116 22.81 9.20 6.03
N VAL A 117 21.73 9.19 5.24
CA VAL A 117 21.77 8.68 3.86
C VAL A 117 22.33 9.80 2.95
N PRO A 118 23.50 9.59 2.31
CA PRO A 118 24.20 10.65 1.57
C PRO A 118 23.45 11.17 0.34
N ASP A 119 22.77 10.28 -0.38
CA ASP A 119 21.91 10.60 -1.52
C ASP A 119 20.51 9.98 -1.29
N PRO A 120 19.58 10.74 -0.66
CA PRO A 120 18.22 10.27 -0.40
C PRO A 120 17.43 9.94 -1.65
N ASP A 121 17.59 10.72 -2.72
CA ASP A 121 16.86 10.52 -3.96
C ASP A 121 17.31 9.21 -4.63
N ALA A 122 18.63 8.97 -4.72
CA ALA A 122 19.16 7.71 -5.25
C ALA A 122 18.74 6.50 -4.41
N ALA A 123 18.66 6.63 -3.09
CA ALA A 123 18.16 5.57 -2.22
C ALA A 123 16.70 5.20 -2.50
N VAL A 124 15.83 6.21 -2.70
CA VAL A 124 14.43 5.99 -3.11
C VAL A 124 14.37 5.35 -4.48
N GLN A 125 15.12 5.85 -5.46
CA GLN A 125 15.15 5.28 -6.81
C GLN A 125 15.64 3.82 -6.81
N SER A 126 16.63 3.47 -5.98
CA SER A 126 17.07 2.09 -5.81
C SER A 126 15.97 1.19 -5.24
N ALA A 127 15.21 1.67 -4.26
CA ALA A 127 14.07 0.93 -3.70
C ALA A 127 12.95 0.70 -4.73
N LEU A 128 12.68 1.70 -5.60
CA LEU A 128 11.74 1.57 -6.71
C LEU A 128 12.24 0.57 -7.76
N ALA A 129 13.52 0.62 -8.12
CA ALA A 129 14.13 -0.25 -9.11
C ALA A 129 14.14 -1.73 -8.68
N GLU A 130 14.35 -2.00 -7.39
CA GLU A 130 14.25 -3.34 -6.80
C GLU A 130 12.80 -3.80 -6.56
N GLY A 131 11.81 -2.94 -6.82
CA GLY A 131 10.39 -3.23 -6.63
C GLY A 131 9.94 -3.31 -5.18
N GLU A 132 10.75 -2.85 -4.22
CA GLU A 132 10.39 -2.87 -2.79
C GLU A 132 9.42 -1.72 -2.42
N ALA A 133 9.40 -0.67 -3.25
CA ALA A 133 8.49 0.45 -3.15
C ALA A 133 7.88 0.77 -4.52
N LEU A 134 6.74 1.45 -4.53
CA LEU A 134 6.07 1.94 -5.72
C LEU A 134 5.80 3.45 -5.59
N ALA A 135 5.84 4.15 -6.73
CA ALA A 135 5.60 5.59 -6.81
C ALA A 135 4.24 5.88 -7.45
N PHE A 136 3.48 6.80 -6.86
CA PHE A 136 2.17 7.25 -7.32
C PHE A 136 2.18 8.76 -7.48
N GLN A 137 1.45 9.25 -8.47
CA GLN A 137 1.20 10.67 -8.64
C GLN A 137 -0.25 10.94 -8.24
N ASP A 138 -0.44 11.82 -7.28
CA ASP A 138 -1.75 12.26 -6.84
C ASP A 138 -1.93 13.73 -7.23
N ALA A 139 -2.93 13.99 -8.08
CA ALA A 139 -3.22 15.33 -8.57
C ALA A 139 -3.82 16.16 -7.44
N LEU A 140 -3.19 17.29 -7.14
CA LEU A 140 -3.71 18.21 -6.14
C LEU A 140 -4.93 18.92 -6.73
N GLU A 141 -6.06 18.84 -6.03
CA GLU A 141 -7.22 19.68 -6.33
C GLU A 141 -6.87 21.14 -6.02
N GLU A 142 -7.05 22.03 -6.99
CA GLU A 142 -6.90 23.45 -6.73
C GLU A 142 -7.95 23.92 -5.72
N PRO A 143 -7.58 24.69 -4.68
CA PRO A 143 -8.53 25.21 -3.71
C PRO A 143 -9.58 26.11 -4.40
N GLY A 144 -10.78 25.59 -4.60
CA GLY A 144 -11.90 26.30 -5.24
C GLY A 144 -12.43 25.69 -6.53
N ALA A 145 -11.76 24.66 -7.09
CA ALA A 145 -12.32 23.85 -8.15
C ALA A 145 -13.47 23.01 -7.57
N ARG A 146 -14.69 23.15 -8.12
CA ARG A 146 -15.76 22.19 -7.83
C ARG A 146 -15.27 20.80 -8.26
N PRO A 147 -15.58 19.72 -7.51
CA PRO A 147 -15.21 18.38 -7.92
C PRO A 147 -15.83 18.11 -9.30
N GLY A 148 -14.99 18.17 -10.34
CA GLY A 148 -15.36 17.74 -11.68
C GLY A 148 -15.61 16.24 -11.58
N GLY A 149 -16.80 15.80 -12.01
CA GLY A 149 -17.14 14.38 -12.03
C GLY A 149 -16.01 13.57 -12.66
N ALA A 150 -15.80 12.37 -12.12
CA ALA A 150 -14.80 11.40 -12.55
C ALA A 150 -14.65 11.38 -14.10
N PRO A 151 -13.45 11.13 -14.65
CA PRO A 151 -13.27 11.07 -16.10
C PRO A 151 -14.08 9.89 -16.63
N GLY A 152 -15.31 10.18 -17.05
CA GLY A 152 -16.19 9.25 -17.74
C GLY A 152 -15.56 8.94 -19.08
N GLY A 153 -15.13 7.71 -19.24
CA GLY A 153 -14.48 7.24 -20.46
C GLY A 153 -15.33 7.48 -21.71
N SER A 154 -14.62 7.82 -22.78
CA SER A 154 -14.96 7.56 -24.18
C SER A 154 -16.21 8.29 -24.70
N GLY A 155 -15.94 9.40 -25.39
CA GLY A 155 -16.87 9.98 -26.34
C GLY A 155 -17.25 8.97 -27.42
N THR A 156 -18.55 8.74 -27.57
CA THR A 156 -19.13 8.29 -28.82
C THR A 156 -19.19 9.49 -29.76
N ALA A 157 -18.28 9.52 -30.73
CA ALA A 157 -18.36 10.43 -31.85
C ALA A 157 -19.58 10.08 -32.72
N ALA A 158 -20.55 11.00 -32.81
CA ALA A 158 -21.47 11.08 -33.94
C ALA A 158 -22.07 12.49 -34.07
N GLY A 159 -21.41 13.32 -34.88
CA GLY A 159 -22.04 14.30 -35.77
C GLY A 159 -22.22 15.74 -35.26
N ALA A 160 -21.34 16.64 -35.73
CA ALA A 160 -21.72 18.02 -36.03
C ALA A 160 -20.76 18.61 -37.08
N ASP A 161 -21.22 18.69 -38.33
CA ASP A 161 -20.61 19.55 -39.36
C ASP A 161 -20.98 21.02 -39.05
N GLY A 162 -19.96 21.86 -38.88
CA GLY A 162 -20.11 23.32 -38.82
C GLY A 162 -18.75 24.01 -38.70
N PRO A 163 -18.29 24.79 -39.69
CA PRO A 163 -16.97 25.38 -39.66
C PRO A 163 -16.98 26.74 -38.95
N GLY A 164 -16.03 26.94 -38.04
CA GLY A 164 -15.53 28.26 -37.67
C GLY A 164 -15.76 28.67 -36.22
N GLY A 165 -14.66 28.75 -35.47
CA GLY A 165 -14.62 29.49 -34.20
C GLY A 165 -13.53 29.02 -33.26
N ALA A 166 -12.35 29.63 -33.38
CA ALA A 166 -11.26 29.72 -32.41
C ALA A 166 -10.96 28.45 -31.58
N GLU A 167 -9.87 27.77 -31.95
CA GLU A 167 -9.08 26.97 -31.04
C GLU A 167 -8.67 27.85 -29.85
N ALA A 168 -9.47 27.80 -28.78
CA ALA A 168 -8.92 28.01 -27.45
C ALA A 168 -7.99 26.81 -27.25
N ALA A 169 -6.69 27.03 -27.47
CA ALA A 169 -5.70 26.22 -26.80
C ALA A 169 -6.00 26.38 -25.31
N GLU A 170 -6.75 25.43 -24.75
CA GLU A 170 -6.63 25.09 -23.35
C GLU A 170 -5.16 24.69 -23.23
N GLU A 171 -4.34 25.66 -22.82
CA GLU A 171 -3.04 25.35 -22.23
C GLU A 171 -3.38 24.32 -21.15
N ASP A 172 -2.98 23.08 -21.41
CA ASP A 172 -3.11 21.95 -20.50
C ASP A 172 -2.22 22.34 -19.30
N GLU A 173 -2.76 23.18 -18.41
CA GLU A 173 -2.10 23.59 -17.19
C GLU A 173 -1.84 22.29 -16.43
N GLU A 174 -0.59 21.83 -16.47
CA GLU A 174 -0.14 20.60 -15.82
C GLU A 174 -0.50 20.72 -14.34
N ARG A 175 -1.61 20.08 -13.97
CA ARG A 175 -2.14 20.12 -12.61
C ARG A 175 -1.03 19.71 -11.65
N PRO A 176 -0.77 20.48 -10.58
CA PRO A 176 0.31 20.15 -9.66
C PRO A 176 0.05 18.77 -9.05
N VAL A 177 1.02 17.87 -9.18
CA VAL A 177 0.95 16.52 -8.60
C VAL A 177 1.87 16.42 -7.39
N ARG A 178 1.42 15.72 -6.35
CA ARG A 178 2.31 15.22 -5.30
C ARG A 178 2.73 13.80 -5.61
N VAL A 179 3.99 13.47 -5.35
CA VAL A 179 4.54 12.12 -5.53
C VAL A 179 4.49 11.40 -4.19
N LEU A 180 3.81 10.26 -4.16
CA LEU A 180 3.69 9.38 -3.00
C LEU A 180 4.51 8.11 -3.22
N ILE A 181 5.25 7.67 -2.22
CA ILE A 181 6.03 6.44 -2.21
C ILE A 181 5.41 5.50 -1.18
N GLY A 182 4.97 4.32 -1.62
CA GLY A 182 4.37 3.28 -0.78
C GLY A 182 5.13 1.97 -0.86
N LEU A 183 5.03 1.14 0.18
CA LEU A 183 5.55 -0.23 0.09
C LEU A 183 4.74 -1.03 -0.92
N GLU A 184 5.43 -1.81 -1.75
CA GLU A 184 4.82 -2.63 -2.81
C GLU A 184 3.58 -3.39 -2.33
N ARG A 185 3.70 -4.12 -1.21
CA ARG A 185 2.59 -4.93 -0.65
C ARG A 185 1.34 -4.12 -0.29
N PHE A 186 1.50 -2.88 0.17
CA PHE A 186 0.38 -2.04 0.56
C PHE A 186 -0.19 -1.32 -0.65
N ALA A 187 0.68 -0.82 -1.51
CA ALA A 187 0.32 -0.25 -2.80
C ALA A 187 -0.53 -1.21 -3.65
N LEU A 188 -0.09 -2.46 -3.84
CA LEU A 188 -0.86 -3.46 -4.59
C LEU A 188 -2.16 -3.85 -3.88
N ALA A 189 -2.16 -3.91 -2.55
CA ALA A 189 -3.37 -4.19 -1.79
C ALA A 189 -4.40 -3.06 -1.92
N GLU A 190 -3.96 -1.81 -1.91
CA GLU A 190 -4.83 -0.64 -2.11
C GLU A 190 -5.38 -0.56 -3.52
N GLU A 191 -4.57 -0.79 -4.55
CA GLU A 191 -5.04 -0.82 -5.94
C GLU A 191 -6.07 -1.94 -6.15
N SER A 192 -5.79 -3.13 -5.63
CA SER A 192 -6.72 -4.27 -5.66
C SER A 192 -8.02 -3.97 -4.91
N LEU A 193 -7.95 -3.30 -3.75
CA LEU A 193 -9.12 -2.88 -3.00
C LEU A 193 -9.93 -1.83 -3.77
N ALA A 194 -9.27 -0.83 -4.35
CA ALA A 194 -9.91 0.23 -5.11
C ALA A 194 -10.62 -0.32 -6.35
N ASP A 195 -9.96 -1.19 -7.12
CA ASP A 195 -10.56 -1.86 -8.27
C ASP A 195 -11.73 -2.77 -7.85
N GLY A 196 -11.56 -3.55 -6.78
CA GLY A 196 -12.64 -4.36 -6.20
C GLY A 196 -13.86 -3.52 -5.81
N LEU A 197 -13.66 -2.39 -5.13
CA LEU A 197 -14.73 -1.46 -4.76
C LEU A 197 -15.38 -0.82 -5.99
N ALA A 198 -14.58 -0.41 -6.98
CA ALA A 198 -15.10 0.16 -8.23
C ALA A 198 -15.98 -0.86 -8.97
N ARG A 199 -15.58 -2.14 -9.01
CA ARG A 199 -16.40 -3.20 -9.59
C ARG A 199 -17.71 -3.41 -8.83
N LEU A 200 -17.68 -3.38 -7.49
CA LEU A 200 -18.90 -3.51 -6.67
C LEU A 200 -19.85 -2.33 -6.88
N VAL A 201 -19.33 -1.10 -6.86
CA VAL A 201 -20.12 0.13 -7.07
C VAL A 201 -20.76 0.13 -8.47
N ASN A 202 -20.04 -0.32 -9.48
CA ASN A 202 -20.54 -0.37 -10.86
C ASN A 202 -21.32 -1.66 -11.18
N SER A 203 -21.46 -2.59 -10.23
CA SER A 203 -22.26 -3.79 -10.42
C SER A 203 -23.74 -3.51 -10.20
N THR A 204 -24.55 -3.82 -11.22
CA THR A 204 -26.02 -3.75 -11.11
C THR A 204 -26.55 -5.04 -10.48
N PRO A 205 -27.36 -4.99 -9.40
CA PRO A 205 -28.04 -6.16 -8.87
C PRO A 205 -28.87 -6.89 -9.94
N LYS A 206 -28.94 -8.23 -9.85
CA LYS A 206 -29.63 -9.06 -10.84
C LYS A 206 -31.11 -8.66 -10.93
N GLN A 207 -31.55 -8.38 -12.16
CA GLN A 207 -32.94 -8.05 -12.47
C GLN A 207 -33.73 -9.34 -12.79
N ASP A 208 -33.79 -10.26 -11.84
CA ASP A 208 -34.43 -11.58 -11.96
C ASP A 208 -35.91 -11.58 -11.55
N GLY A 209 -36.55 -10.40 -11.51
CA GLY A 209 -37.93 -10.22 -11.07
C GLY A 209 -38.10 -10.02 -9.56
N SER A 210 -36.99 -10.01 -8.79
CA SER A 210 -37.00 -9.78 -7.34
C SER A 210 -37.33 -8.34 -6.91
N ALA A 211 -37.40 -7.37 -7.83
CA ALA A 211 -37.67 -5.96 -7.50
C ALA A 211 -38.98 -5.77 -6.72
N ALA A 212 -40.04 -6.48 -7.10
CA ALA A 212 -41.31 -6.42 -6.37
C ALA A 212 -41.23 -7.07 -4.98
N ASP A 213 -40.32 -8.02 -4.79
CA ASP A 213 -40.11 -8.72 -3.51
C ASP A 213 -39.30 -7.84 -2.55
N TRP A 214 -38.29 -7.14 -3.08
CA TRP A 214 -37.54 -6.12 -2.36
C TRP A 214 -38.43 -4.96 -1.90
N GLU A 215 -39.34 -4.46 -2.74
CA GLU A 215 -40.25 -3.40 -2.33
C GLU A 215 -41.23 -3.87 -1.25
N ARG A 216 -41.75 -5.10 -1.35
CA ARG A 216 -42.59 -5.68 -0.29
C ARG A 216 -41.84 -5.84 1.03
N ALA A 217 -40.55 -6.18 1.00
CA ALA A 217 -39.72 -6.25 2.19
C ALA A 217 -39.48 -4.85 2.79
N ALA A 218 -39.25 -3.84 1.94
CA ALA A 218 -39.09 -2.45 2.39
C ALA A 218 -40.36 -1.91 3.04
N ASP A 219 -41.54 -2.19 2.47
CA ASP A 219 -42.84 -1.77 3.02
C ASP A 219 -43.19 -2.43 4.37
N ALA A 220 -42.66 -3.63 4.61
CA ALA A 220 -42.82 -4.34 5.88
C ALA A 220 -41.87 -3.84 6.98
N ALA A 221 -40.76 -3.18 6.60
CA ALA A 221 -39.77 -2.64 7.52
C ALA A 221 -40.22 -1.30 8.13
N ARG A 222 -39.58 -0.90 9.24
CA ARG A 222 -39.88 0.36 9.95
C ARG A 222 -38.66 1.26 9.99
N GLY A 223 -38.89 2.57 9.90
CA GLY A 223 -37.83 3.58 10.00
C GLY A 223 -36.73 3.38 8.94
N ALA A 224 -35.47 3.61 9.32
CA ALA A 224 -34.32 3.55 8.41
C ALA A 224 -34.08 2.16 7.78
N ALA A 225 -34.65 1.09 8.32
CA ALA A 225 -34.53 -0.24 7.75
C ALA A 225 -35.19 -0.33 6.35
N ALA A 226 -36.30 0.38 6.11
CA ALA A 226 -36.94 0.39 4.79
C ALA A 226 -36.05 1.04 3.72
N ASP A 227 -35.35 2.11 4.09
CA ASP A 227 -34.41 2.80 3.19
C ASP A 227 -33.17 1.94 2.91
N LEU A 228 -32.70 1.19 3.91
CA LEU A 228 -31.60 0.24 3.75
C LEU A 228 -31.99 -0.92 2.82
N VAL A 229 -33.21 -1.47 2.93
CA VAL A 229 -33.71 -2.50 2.00
C VAL A 229 -33.69 -1.99 0.56
N ARG A 230 -34.21 -0.77 0.32
CA ARG A 230 -34.20 -0.17 -1.02
C ARG A 230 -32.78 0.10 -1.53
N ALA A 231 -31.88 0.56 -0.67
CA ALA A 231 -30.49 0.79 -1.03
C ALA A 231 -29.80 -0.50 -1.49
N VAL A 232 -29.95 -1.59 -0.74
CA VAL A 232 -29.35 -2.90 -1.06
C VAL A 232 -29.99 -3.52 -2.31
N ALA A 233 -31.28 -3.28 -2.55
CA ALA A 233 -31.95 -3.73 -3.77
C ALA A 233 -31.40 -3.05 -5.05
N GLY A 234 -30.90 -1.82 -4.93
CA GLY A 234 -30.44 -1.01 -6.06
C GLY A 234 -28.92 -0.98 -6.29
N HIS A 235 -28.11 -1.32 -5.30
CA HIS A 235 -26.65 -1.10 -5.34
C HIS A 235 -25.85 -2.34 -4.97
N GLY A 236 -24.72 -2.56 -5.65
CA GLY A 236 -23.79 -3.66 -5.32
C GLY A 236 -22.94 -3.43 -4.07
N LEU A 237 -22.90 -2.19 -3.54
CA LEU A 237 -22.23 -1.83 -2.30
C LEU A 237 -23.06 -0.78 -1.54
N VAL A 238 -23.34 -1.04 -0.27
CA VAL A 238 -24.05 -0.12 0.63
C VAL A 238 -23.28 -0.03 1.94
N LEU A 239 -23.08 1.19 2.43
CA LEU A 239 -22.45 1.45 3.72
C LEU A 239 -23.52 1.89 4.72
N HIS A 240 -23.69 1.16 5.82
CA HIS A 240 -24.55 1.55 6.93
C HIS A 240 -23.68 1.99 8.11
N THR A 241 -23.84 3.24 8.55
CA THR A 241 -23.02 3.84 9.61
C THR A 241 -23.93 4.42 10.68
N GLY A 242 -23.58 4.21 11.94
CA GLY A 242 -24.31 4.78 13.08
C GLY A 242 -23.68 4.40 14.42
N GLY A 243 -24.22 4.96 15.50
CA GLY A 243 -23.83 4.58 16.87
C GLY A 243 -24.47 3.25 17.29
N GLU A 244 -24.31 2.88 18.56
CA GLU A 244 -24.82 1.61 19.10
C GLU A 244 -26.33 1.39 18.86
N ALA A 245 -27.13 2.47 18.90
CA ALA A 245 -28.56 2.42 18.63
C ALA A 245 -28.91 1.95 17.19
N SER A 246 -28.03 2.21 16.21
CA SER A 246 -28.24 1.83 14.80
C SER A 246 -28.00 0.33 14.54
N LEU A 247 -27.49 -0.43 15.51
CA LEU A 247 -27.37 -1.90 15.41
C LEU A 247 -28.73 -2.60 15.33
N ALA A 248 -29.78 -1.98 15.85
CA ALA A 248 -31.15 -2.52 15.78
C ALA A 248 -31.72 -2.51 14.35
N GLU A 249 -31.15 -1.70 13.44
CA GLU A 249 -31.68 -1.50 12.09
C GLU A 249 -31.33 -2.67 11.16
N PRO A 250 -30.06 -3.15 11.05
CA PRO A 250 -29.76 -4.39 10.31
C PRO A 250 -30.38 -5.64 10.96
N ALA A 251 -30.52 -5.66 12.29
CA ALA A 251 -31.12 -6.79 13.01
C ALA A 251 -32.64 -6.90 12.79
N ALA A 252 -33.27 -5.85 12.26
CA ALA A 252 -34.69 -5.80 11.91
C ALA A 252 -34.96 -6.09 10.41
N LEU A 253 -33.91 -6.39 9.62
CA LEU A 253 -34.00 -6.84 8.23
C LEU A 253 -34.39 -8.31 8.10
#